data_AF-A0A958ZVZ5-F1
#
_entry.id   AF-A0A958ZVZ5-F1
#
_cell.length_a   1.000
_cell.length_b   1.000
_cell.length_c   1.000
_cell.angle_alpha   90.00
_cell.angle_beta   90.00
_cell.angle_gamma   90.00
#
_symmetry.space_group_name_H-M   'P 1'
#
loop_
_entity.id
_entity.type
_entity.pdbx_description
1 polymer ?
#
loop_
_entity_poly.entity_id
_entity_poly.type
_entity_poly.pdbx_seq_one_letter_code
_entity_poly.pdbx_strand_id
1 'polypeptide(L)' 'MIDIRKREVGIHCPNCKRIARVSLKQVVDEETIKCMGCSKNIKLVDKNKSAHKAVRDINKSISDLQKAFKP' A
#
# COMPACT_ATOMS: atom_id res chain seq x y z
N MET A 1 -9.62 -12.97 -8.40
CA MET A 1 -9.44 -11.50 -8.53
C MET A 1 -8.18 -11.13 -7.77
N ILE A 2 -7.24 -10.41 -8.38
CA ILE A 2 -5.96 -10.04 -7.72
C ILE A 2 -6.27 -8.96 -6.67
N ASP A 3 -6.02 -9.25 -5.39
CA ASP A 3 -6.17 -8.29 -4.31
C ASP A 3 -4.83 -7.61 -4.00
N ILE A 4 -4.63 -6.42 -4.58
CA ILE A 4 -3.39 -5.65 -4.49
C ILE A 4 -3.23 -5.01 -3.11
N ARG A 5 -4.32 -4.82 -2.36
CA ARG A 5 -4.27 -4.23 -1.02
C ARG A 5 -3.47 -5.10 -0.04
N LYS A 6 -3.44 -6.41 -0.28
CA LYS A 6 -2.66 -7.38 0.52
C LYS A 6 -1.17 -7.42 0.18
N ARG A 7 -0.73 -6.73 -0.88
CA ARG A 7 0.68 -6.71 -1.27
C ARG A 7 1.48 -5.83 -0.32
N GLU A 8 2.66 -6.30 0.04
CA GLU A 8 3.59 -5.59 0.92
C GLU A 8 4.49 -4.66 0.12
N VAL A 9 4.78 -3.51 0.69
CA VAL A 9 5.75 -2.52 0.20
C VAL A 9 6.75 -2.20 1.30
N GLY A 10 8.00 -1.95 0.90
CA GLY A 10 9.06 -1.53 1.81
C GLY A 10 9.06 -0.02 1.98
N ILE A 11 8.93 0.47 3.21
CA ILE A 11 9.07 1.89 3.55
C ILE A 11 10.26 2.09 4.49
N HIS A 12 10.98 3.19 4.33
CA HIS A 12 12.06 3.51 5.25
C HIS A 12 11.51 4.15 6.53
N CYS A 13 11.90 3.61 7.68
CA CYS A 13 11.61 4.24 8.97
C CYS A 13 12.37 5.59 9.08
N PRO A 14 11.69 6.71 9.39
CA PRO A 14 12.35 8.01 9.49
C PRO A 14 13.35 8.10 10.65
N ASN A 15 13.23 7.22 11.65
CA ASN A 15 14.08 7.24 12.84
C ASN A 15 15.33 6.36 12.73
N CYS A 16 15.18 5.13 12.22
CA CYS A 16 16.28 4.15 12.20
C CYS A 16 16.70 3.73 10.80
N LYS A 17 16.09 4.30 9.75
CA LYS A 17 16.32 4.01 8.32
C LYS A 17 16.11 2.55 7.89
N ARG A 18 15.74 1.64 8.80
CA ARG A 18 15.38 0.27 8.45
C ARG A 18 14.13 0.25 7.58
N ILE A 19 14.08 -0.74 6.69
CA ILE A 19 12.91 -1.00 5.85
C ILE A 19 11.85 -1.71 6.70
N ALA A 20 10.70 -1.07 6.88
CA ALA A 20 9.50 -1.70 7.40
C ALA A 20 8.68 -2.22 6.22
N ARG A 21 8.26 -3.48 6.28
CA ARG A 21 7.30 -4.05 5.33
C ARG A 21 5.90 -3.75 5.84
N VAL A 22 5.11 -3.06 5.03
CA VAL A 22 3.72 -2.71 5.34
C VAL A 22 2.86 -3.09 4.15
N SER A 23 1.62 -3.50 4.38
CA SER A 23 0.71 -3.76 3.27
C SER A 23 0.20 -2.45 2.67
N LEU A 24 -0.10 -2.46 1.37
CA LEU A 24 -0.74 -1.34 0.68
C LEU A 24 -2.06 -0.94 1.34
N LYS A 25 -2.80 -1.91 1.91
CA LYS A 25 -3.98 -1.63 2.72
C LYS A 25 -3.66 -0.67 3.88
N GLN A 26 -2.62 -0.95 4.64
CA GLN A 26 -2.24 -0.13 5.80
C GLN A 26 -1.82 1.29 5.38
N VAL A 27 -1.20 1.44 4.20
CA VAL A 27 -0.86 2.76 3.64
C VAL A 27 -2.12 3.53 3.24
N VAL A 28 -3.06 2.86 2.57
CA VAL A 28 -4.35 3.42 2.14
C VAL A 28 -5.23 3.81 3.32
N ASP A 29 -5.22 3.01 4.38
CA ASP A 29 -6.00 3.21 5.61
C ASP A 29 -5.29 4.15 6.59
N GLU A 30 -4.11 4.70 6.22
CA GLU A 30 -3.28 5.59 7.02
C GLU A 30 -2.99 5.07 8.44
N GLU A 31 -2.76 3.76 8.55
CA GLU A 31 -2.55 3.10 9.83
C GLU A 31 -1.26 3.57 10.52
N THR A 32 -1.26 3.50 11.85
CA THR A 32 -0.04 3.68 12.63
C THR A 32 0.59 2.32 12.90
N ILE A 33 1.80 2.11 12.40
CA ILE A 33 2.57 0.87 12.59
C ILE A 33 3.72 1.09 13.56
N LYS A 34 4.09 0.04 14.30
CA LYS A 34 5.28 0.07 15.16
C LYS A 34 6.50 -0.40 14.38
N CYS A 35 7.57 0.39 14.40
CA CYS A 35 8.83 0.00 13.79
C CYS A 35 9.52 -1.11 14.60
N MET A 36 9.82 -2.25 13.98
CA MET A 36 10.56 -3.34 14.63
C MET A 36 12.02 -2.99 14.99
N GLY A 37 12.58 -1.95 14.37
CA GLY A 37 13.97 -1.54 14.60
C GLY A 37 14.18 -0.62 15.79
N CYS A 38 13.31 0.38 15.97
CA CYS A 38 13.43 1.39 17.02
C CYS A 38 12.21 1.47 17.95
N SER A 39 11.24 0.57 17.79
CA SER A 39 10.00 0.51 18.57
C SER A 39 9.12 1.78 18.52
N LYS A 40 9.46 2.75 17.68
CA LYS A 40 8.67 3.98 17.50
C LYS A 40 7.48 3.74 16.58
N ASN A 41 6.39 4.45 16.87
CA ASN A 41 5.20 4.48 16.03
C ASN A 41 5.48 5.33 14.78
N ILE A 42 5.09 4.82 13.62
CA ILE A 42 5.16 5.48 12.32
C ILE A 42 3.72 5.58 11.81
N LYS A 43 3.21 6.79 11.65
CA LYS A 43 1.95 7.01 10.95
C LYS A 43 2.20 6.93 9.46
N LEU A 44 1.53 6.00 8.78
CA LEU A 44 1.51 5.93 7.32
C LEU A 44 0.62 7.07 6.84
N VAL A 45 1.16 7.99 6.05
CA VAL A 45 0.40 9.14 5.52
C VAL A 45 0.54 9.16 4.01
N ASP A 46 -0.58 9.06 3.31
CA ASP A 46 -0.63 9.15 1.85
C ASP A 46 -0.99 10.59 1.43
N LYS A 47 -0.04 11.52 1.63
CA LYS A 47 -0.27 12.97 1.42
C LYS A 47 -0.86 13.31 0.05
N ASN A 48 -0.50 12.56 -1.00
CA ASN A 48 -0.92 12.82 -2.37
C ASN A 48 -2.03 11.88 -2.85
N LYS A 49 -2.59 11.05 -1.96
CA LYS A 49 -3.54 9.98 -2.32
C LYS A 49 -2.99 9.08 -3.44
N SER A 50 -1.67 8.94 -3.53
CA SER A 50 -1.01 8.23 -4.63
C SER A 50 -1.20 6.72 -4.51
N ALA A 51 -1.21 6.19 -3.28
CA ALA A 51 -1.51 4.79 -3.03
C ALA A 51 -2.99 4.49 -3.32
N HIS A 52 -3.90 5.38 -2.91
CA HIS A 52 -5.33 5.29 -3.27
C HIS A 52 -5.54 5.27 -4.78
N LYS A 53 -4.91 6.21 -5.50
CA LYS A 53 -5.00 6.30 -6.96
C LYS A 53 -4.44 5.06 -7.62
N ALA A 54 -3.25 4.61 -7.24
CA ALA A 54 -2.63 3.41 -7.80
C ALA A 54 -3.51 2.17 -7.61
N VAL A 55 -4.07 1.97 -6.41
CA VAL A 55 -4.98 0.84 -6.15
C VAL A 55 -6.24 0.93 -7.02
N ARG A 56 -6.80 2.14 -7.20
CA ARG A 56 -7.97 2.34 -8.08
C ARG A 56 -7.66 2.05 -9.54
N ASP A 57 -6.54 2.59 -10.04
CA ASP A 57 -6.14 2.44 -11.44
C ASP A 57 -5.86 0.98 -11.79
N ILE A 58 -5.14 0.25 -10.93
CA ILE A 58 -4.86 -1.17 -11.23
C ILE A 58 -6.15 -2.01 -11.15
N ASN A 59 -7.04 -1.76 -10.18
CA ASN A 59 -8.33 -2.45 -10.12
C ASN A 59 -9.18 -2.18 -11.38
N LYS A 60 -9.16 -0.95 -11.88
CA LYS A 60 -9.84 -0.58 -13.13
C LYS A 60 -9.23 -1.33 -14.32
N SER A 61 -7.91 -1.34 -14.46
CA SER A 61 -7.23 -2.08 -15.54
C SER A 61 -7.54 -3.57 -15.51
N ILE A 62 -7.59 -4.19 -14.32
CA ILE A 62 -7.98 -5.61 -14.19
C ILE A 62 -9.44 -5.82 -14.62
N SER A 63 -10.35 -4.94 -14.22
CA SER A 63 -11.76 -5.00 -14.61
C SER A 63 -11.94 -4.84 -16.13
N ASP A 64 -11.20 -3.90 -16.74
CA ASP A 64 -11.26 -3.63 -18.18
C ASP A 64 -10.68 -4.81 -18.98
N LEU A 65 -9.56 -5.41 -18.52
CA LEU A 65 -9.04 -6.65 -19.09
C LEU A 65 -10.08 -7.77 -19.01
N GLN A 66 -10.72 -7.97 -17.86
CA GLN A 66 -11.76 -8.99 -17.71
C GLN A 66 -12.96 -8.78 -18.64
N LYS A 67 -13.33 -7.53 -18.93
CA LYS A 67 -14.37 -7.23 -19.93
C LYS A 67 -13.92 -7.55 -21.35
N ALA A 68 -12.67 -7.25 -21.69
CA ALA A 68 -12.09 -7.54 -23.00
C ALA A 68 -11.94 -9.05 -23.26
N PHE A 69 -11.73 -9.86 -22.20
CA PHE A 69 -11.62 -11.31 -22.29
C PHE A 69 -12.92 -12.07 -22.00
N LYS A 70 -14.04 -11.39 -21.70
CA LYS A 70 -15.35 -12.03 -21.68
C LYS A 70 -15.81 -12.16 -23.14
N PRO A 71 -16.00 -13.39 -23.65
CA PRO A 71 -16.51 -13.61 -25.01
C PRO A 71 -17.92 -13.05 -25.17
#